data_AF-A0A816IBL0-F1
#
_entry.id   AF-A0A816IBL0-F1
#
_cell.length_a   1.000
_cell.length_b   1.000
_cell.length_c   1.000
_cell.angle_alpha   90.00
_cell.angle_beta   90.00
_cell.angle_gamma   90.00
#
_symmetry.space_group_name_H-M   'P 1'
#
loop_
_entity.id
_entity.type
_entity.pdbx_description
1 polymer ?
#
loop_
_entity_poly.entity_id
_entity_poly.type
_entity_poly.pdbx_seq_one_letter_code
_entity_poly.pdbx_strand_id
1 'polypeptide(L)'
;MKMGRFEGFYLSGVLNSFLLFCNGGTTSRYVSRLEATADMPLDSDVFHVERSTAYQPWIWTVGSHELDFAPQIGETTPFKPFKHRYRTLHRSSGSTEQVWYSIKRGPAYIIVPASYSAYGKYTPEYMWLEQEFPKVNRTETPWLIVLLHSPWYNSYVYHYMEGETMRVMYEPWFIKNKVDIVFAGHVHSYERSVRQQLTFF
;
A
#
# COMPACT_ATOMS: atom_id res chain seq x y z
N MET A 1 -75.82 -23.34 -10.03
CA MET A 1 -75.78 -22.03 -10.68
C MET A 1 -74.77 -21.17 -9.92
N LYS A 2 -73.59 -20.92 -10.55
CA LYS A 2 -72.49 -19.93 -10.32
C LYS A 2 -72.02 -19.66 -8.86
N MET A 3 -70.77 -19.90 -8.40
CA MET A 3 -69.38 -19.75 -8.89
C MET A 3 -68.79 -18.32 -8.79
N GLY A 4 -67.66 -18.21 -8.07
CA GLY A 4 -66.69 -17.09 -8.04
C GLY A 4 -66.94 -16.05 -6.93
N ARG A 5 -65.95 -15.50 -6.21
CA ARG A 5 -64.54 -15.26 -6.52
C ARG A 5 -63.77 -14.94 -5.23
N PHE A 6 -62.64 -15.63 -5.00
CA PHE A 6 -61.58 -15.20 -4.08
C PHE A 6 -60.84 -14.04 -4.77
N GLU A 7 -60.82 -12.85 -4.15
CA GLU A 7 -59.97 -11.74 -4.57
C GLU A 7 -58.90 -11.56 -3.49
N GLY A 8 -57.67 -11.94 -3.83
CA GLY A 8 -56.48 -11.55 -3.10
C GLY A 8 -56.04 -10.16 -3.55
N PHE A 9 -55.52 -9.36 -2.62
CA PHE A 9 -54.54 -8.34 -2.94
C PHE A 9 -53.43 -8.40 -1.89
N TYR A 10 -52.34 -9.04 -2.28
CA TYR A 10 -51.02 -8.86 -1.71
C TYR A 10 -50.68 -7.37 -1.85
N LEU A 11 -50.77 -6.60 -0.76
CA LEU A 11 -50.16 -5.27 -0.71
C LEU A 11 -48.66 -5.48 -0.51
N SER A 12 -47.97 -5.68 -1.63
CA SER A 12 -46.51 -5.59 -1.72
C SER A 12 -46.09 -4.17 -1.31
N GLY A 13 -45.65 -4.02 -0.06
CA GLY A 13 -44.93 -2.84 0.38
C GLY A 13 -43.56 -2.85 -0.31
N VAL A 14 -43.44 -2.11 -1.41
CA VAL A 14 -42.16 -1.82 -2.05
C VAL A 14 -41.37 -0.96 -1.06
N LEU A 15 -40.50 -1.63 -0.29
CA LEU A 15 -39.46 -0.99 0.50
C LEU A 15 -38.62 -0.16 -0.46
N ASN A 16 -38.64 1.14 -0.20
CA ASN A 16 -37.91 2.17 -0.90
C ASN A 16 -36.41 1.98 -0.60
N SER A 17 -35.77 1.06 -1.32
CA SER A 17 -34.32 0.92 -1.34
C SER A 17 -33.76 2.17 -2.00
N PHE A 18 -33.40 3.16 -1.17
CA PHE A 18 -32.43 4.16 -1.55
C PHE A 18 -31.13 3.43 -1.89
N LEU A 19 -30.99 3.08 -3.17
CA LEU A 19 -29.71 2.76 -3.78
C LEU A 19 -28.86 4.01 -3.65
N LEU A 20 -28.03 4.06 -2.60
CA LEU A 20 -26.86 4.91 -2.56
C LEU A 20 -25.97 4.45 -3.71
N PHE A 21 -26.14 5.08 -4.87
CA PHE A 21 -25.15 5.00 -5.93
C PHE A 21 -23.88 5.61 -5.37
N CYS A 22 -22.95 4.75 -4.96
CA CYS A 22 -21.57 5.15 -4.76
C CYS A 22 -21.05 5.52 -6.15
N ASN A 23 -21.02 6.81 -6.44
CA ASN A 23 -20.34 7.33 -7.61
C ASN A 23 -18.83 7.12 -7.37
N GLY A 24 -18.35 5.93 -7.70
CA GLY A 24 -16.93 5.64 -7.75
C GLY A 24 -16.34 6.61 -8.76
N GLY A 25 -15.72 7.69 -8.27
CA GLY A 25 -15.13 8.72 -9.10
C GLY A 25 -14.22 8.06 -10.13
N THR A 26 -14.26 8.57 -11.36
CA THR A 26 -13.40 8.10 -12.44
C THR A 26 -11.96 8.29 -11.99
N THR A 27 -11.26 7.19 -11.67
CA THR A 27 -9.81 7.19 -11.56
C THR A 27 -9.24 7.54 -12.94
N SER A 28 -8.10 8.23 -12.95
CA SER A 28 -7.45 8.84 -14.11
C SER A 28 -7.67 8.14 -15.46
N ARG A 29 -7.84 8.91 -16.54
CA ARG A 29 -7.84 8.38 -17.93
C ARG A 29 -6.46 7.85 -18.36
N TYR A 30 -5.47 7.87 -17.47
CA TYR A 30 -4.14 7.37 -17.74
C TYR A 30 -4.19 5.86 -18.04
N VAL A 31 -3.93 5.53 -19.31
CA VAL A 31 -3.70 4.16 -19.77
C VAL A 31 -2.19 3.96 -19.82
N SER A 32 -1.68 2.95 -19.11
CA SER A 32 -0.27 2.57 -19.18
C SER A 32 0.10 2.26 -20.64
N ARG A 33 1.06 3.02 -21.20
CA ARG A 33 1.63 2.70 -22.51
C ARG A 33 2.44 1.40 -22.38
N LEU A 34 2.51 0.61 -23.45
CA LEU A 34 3.31 -0.62 -23.52
C LEU A 34 4.83 -0.34 -23.40
N GLU A 35 5.22 0.91 -23.61
CA GLU A 35 6.58 1.39 -23.45
C GLU A 35 6.73 2.03 -22.06
N ALA A 36 7.70 1.55 -21.28
CA ALA A 36 8.11 2.21 -20.05
C ALA A 36 8.68 3.58 -20.40
N THR A 37 8.05 4.64 -19.91
CA THR A 37 8.62 6.00 -19.98
C THR A 37 9.63 6.14 -18.84
N ALA A 38 10.80 6.72 -19.15
CA ALA A 38 11.87 6.94 -18.18
C ALA A 38 11.40 7.87 -17.05
N ASP A 39 10.58 8.87 -17.40
CA ASP A 39 10.01 9.84 -16.47
C ASP A 39 8.50 9.96 -16.64
N MET A 40 7.83 10.24 -15.53
CA MET A 40 6.38 10.50 -15.51
C MET A 40 6.08 11.86 -16.17
N PRO A 41 5.09 11.94 -17.09
CA PRO A 41 4.70 13.21 -17.72
C PRO A 41 4.29 14.26 -16.69
N LEU A 42 4.73 15.52 -16.84
CA LEU A 42 4.45 16.62 -15.90
C LEU A 42 2.96 16.97 -15.77
N ASP A 43 2.15 16.59 -16.75
CA ASP A 43 0.69 16.72 -16.76
C ASP A 43 -0.04 15.54 -16.09
N SER A 44 0.71 14.56 -15.60
CA SER A 44 0.17 13.43 -14.84
C SER A 44 -0.67 13.90 -13.65
N ASP A 45 -1.72 13.14 -13.35
CA ASP A 45 -2.58 13.40 -12.19
C ASP A 45 -1.83 13.30 -10.86
N VAL A 46 -0.68 12.62 -10.84
CA VAL A 46 0.25 12.55 -9.70
C VAL A 46 0.83 13.92 -9.34
N PHE A 47 0.87 14.89 -10.25
CA PHE A 47 1.25 16.27 -9.94
C PHE A 47 0.08 17.14 -9.46
N HIS A 48 -1.15 16.63 -9.56
CA HIS A 48 -2.37 17.30 -9.08
C HIS A 48 -2.85 16.67 -7.76
N VAL A 49 -1.96 16.56 -6.77
CA VAL A 49 -2.24 15.86 -5.50
C VAL A 49 -3.30 16.54 -4.64
N GLU A 50 -3.35 17.88 -4.59
CA GLU A 50 -4.20 18.63 -3.65
C GLU A 50 -5.68 18.28 -3.76
N ARG A 51 -6.20 18.17 -4.99
CA ARG A 51 -7.61 17.83 -5.25
C ARG A 51 -8.04 16.46 -4.70
N SER A 52 -7.08 15.61 -4.34
CA SER A 52 -7.32 14.30 -3.72
C SER A 52 -6.90 14.32 -2.26
N THR A 53 -5.65 14.65 -1.96
CA THR A 53 -5.08 14.55 -0.61
C THR A 53 -5.72 15.52 0.41
N ALA A 54 -6.38 16.59 -0.06
CA ALA A 54 -7.16 17.49 0.81
C ALA A 54 -8.46 16.85 1.32
N TYR A 55 -9.01 15.88 0.59
CA TYR A 55 -10.32 15.27 0.90
C TYR A 55 -10.21 13.83 1.40
N GLN A 56 -9.12 13.14 1.08
CA GLN A 56 -8.86 11.79 1.55
C GLN A 56 -7.38 11.59 1.91
N PRO A 57 -7.07 10.93 3.03
CA PRO A 57 -5.69 10.75 3.44
C PRO A 57 -4.99 9.69 2.58
N TRP A 58 -3.79 10.01 2.12
CA TRP A 58 -2.87 9.09 1.46
C TRP A 58 -1.88 8.53 2.47
N ILE A 59 -1.48 7.26 2.29
CA ILE A 59 -0.50 6.57 3.13
C ILE A 59 0.80 6.53 2.34
N TRP A 60 1.78 7.30 2.78
CA TRP A 60 3.03 7.52 2.05
C TRP A 60 4.03 6.39 2.28
N THR A 61 4.65 5.92 1.21
CA THR A 61 5.82 5.03 1.22
C THR A 61 6.95 5.77 0.51
N VAL A 62 8.16 5.78 1.07
CA VAL A 62 9.32 6.39 0.40
C VAL A 62 9.91 5.47 -0.65
N GLY A 63 10.25 6.02 -1.81
CA GLY A 63 10.97 5.35 -2.88
C GLY A 63 12.39 5.87 -3.08
N SER A 64 13.02 5.42 -4.17
CA SER A 64 14.37 5.86 -4.53
C SER A 64 14.41 7.34 -4.89
N HIS A 65 13.35 7.85 -5.53
CA HIS A 65 13.23 9.25 -5.92
C HIS A 65 13.04 10.19 -4.72
N GLU A 66 12.53 9.70 -3.58
CA GLU A 66 12.49 10.49 -2.35
C GLU A 66 13.84 10.56 -1.63
N LEU A 67 14.88 9.84 -2.08
CA LEU A 67 16.20 9.96 -1.45
C LEU A 67 16.73 11.39 -1.54
N ASP A 68 16.56 12.07 -2.68
CA ASP A 68 17.08 13.42 -2.93
C ASP A 68 18.55 13.59 -2.50
N PHE A 69 19.33 12.51 -2.61
CA PHE A 69 20.75 12.47 -2.24
C PHE A 69 21.61 12.97 -3.40
N ALA A 70 22.02 14.23 -3.32
CA ALA A 70 22.75 14.94 -4.36
C ALA A 70 24.01 15.62 -3.78
N PRO A 71 25.07 14.84 -3.43
CA PRO A 71 26.31 15.36 -2.86
C PRO A 71 27.00 16.39 -3.77
N GLN A 72 26.79 16.32 -5.09
CA GLN A 72 27.31 17.26 -6.08
C GLN A 72 26.84 18.72 -5.90
N ILE A 73 25.70 18.92 -5.23
CA ILE A 73 25.16 20.24 -4.88
C ILE A 73 25.11 20.47 -3.36
N GLY A 74 25.80 19.64 -2.58
CA GLY A 74 25.86 19.75 -1.11
C GLY A 74 24.66 19.16 -0.37
N GLU A 75 23.74 18.47 -1.05
CA GLU A 75 22.58 17.83 -0.43
C GLU A 75 22.89 16.36 -0.12
N THR A 76 23.37 16.10 1.10
CA THR A 76 23.83 14.75 1.53
C THR A 76 22.88 14.06 2.51
N THR A 77 21.78 14.71 2.90
CA THR A 77 20.81 14.15 3.85
C THR A 77 19.66 13.50 3.08
N PRO A 78 19.52 12.16 3.12
CA PRO A 78 18.46 11.49 2.37
C PRO A 78 17.07 11.83 2.92
N PHE A 79 16.07 11.80 2.04
CA PHE A 79 14.66 12.04 2.35
C PHE A 79 14.33 13.43 2.88
N LYS A 80 15.25 14.40 2.77
CA LYS A 80 15.07 15.73 3.35
C LYS A 80 13.80 16.42 2.82
N PRO A 81 13.55 16.57 1.50
CA PRO A 81 12.32 17.19 1.01
C PRO A 81 11.05 16.42 1.42
N PHE A 82 11.08 15.08 1.35
CA PHE A 82 9.95 14.24 1.77
C PHE A 82 9.59 14.46 3.25
N LYS A 83 10.57 14.34 4.16
CA LYS A 83 10.37 14.50 5.62
C LYS A 83 9.87 15.89 6.01
N HIS A 84 10.14 16.91 5.20
CA HIS A 84 9.62 18.26 5.42
C HIS A 84 8.19 18.45 4.93
N ARG A 85 7.79 17.77 3.84
CA ARG A 85 6.50 17.97 3.17
C ARG A 85 5.42 17.00 3.63
N TYR A 86 5.77 15.74 3.84
CA TYR A 86 4.82 14.65 4.07
C TYR A 86 5.06 14.02 5.43
N ARG A 87 4.29 14.47 6.43
CA ARG A 87 4.35 13.89 7.77
C ARG A 87 3.66 12.53 7.79
N THR A 88 4.23 11.59 8.53
CA THR A 88 3.68 10.25 8.75
C THR A 88 3.32 10.03 10.22
N LEU A 89 2.54 8.99 10.50
CA LEU A 89 2.09 8.61 11.85
C LEU A 89 3.08 7.70 12.60
N HIS A 90 4.36 7.70 12.21
CA HIS A 90 5.43 6.86 12.77
C HIS A 90 5.50 6.85 14.30
N ARG A 91 5.28 7.98 14.97
CA ARG A 91 5.30 8.05 16.43
C ARG A 91 4.23 7.18 17.09
N SER A 92 3.03 7.11 16.48
CA SER A 92 1.94 6.28 17.02
C SER A 92 2.18 4.78 16.87
N SER A 93 3.01 4.38 15.91
CA SER A 93 3.45 2.98 15.76
C SER A 93 4.72 2.67 16.55
N GLY A 94 5.26 3.61 17.33
CA GLY A 94 6.51 3.43 18.06
C GLY A 94 7.76 3.40 17.16
N SER A 95 7.67 3.90 15.94
CA SER A 95 8.82 4.04 15.05
C SER A 95 9.62 5.29 15.39
N THR A 96 10.95 5.19 15.29
CA THR A 96 11.89 6.29 15.51
C THR A 96 12.04 7.21 14.31
N GLU A 97 11.60 6.80 13.11
CA GLU A 97 11.78 7.56 11.87
C GLU A 97 10.47 7.67 11.08
N GLN A 98 10.35 8.72 10.27
CA GLN A 98 9.14 8.99 9.49
C GLN A 98 8.89 7.98 8.36
N VAL A 99 9.91 7.25 7.93
CA VAL A 99 9.89 6.51 6.66
C VAL A 99 9.47 5.05 6.80
N TRP A 100 9.47 4.50 8.03
CA TRP A 100 8.83 3.22 8.33
C TRP A 100 7.85 3.36 9.49
N TYR A 101 6.64 2.83 9.34
CA TYR A 101 5.57 2.97 10.32
C TYR A 101 4.43 1.99 10.06
N SER A 102 3.45 1.96 10.95
CA SER A 102 2.21 1.21 10.76
C SER A 102 1.00 2.06 11.12
N ILE A 103 -0.16 1.66 10.59
CA ILE A 103 -1.46 2.22 10.98
C ILE A 103 -2.52 1.12 11.00
N LYS A 104 -3.58 1.35 11.78
CA LYS A 104 -4.85 0.62 11.65
C LYS A 104 -5.88 1.51 10.99
N ARG A 105 -6.57 1.00 9.97
CA ARG A 105 -7.69 1.70 9.32
C ARG A 105 -8.81 0.72 8.99
N GLY A 106 -9.93 0.83 9.69
CA GLY A 106 -11.01 -0.12 9.58
C GLY A 106 -10.50 -1.56 9.86
N PRO A 107 -10.80 -2.55 9.02
CA PRO A 107 -10.39 -3.93 9.22
C PRO A 107 -8.93 -4.22 8.79
N ALA A 108 -8.15 -3.20 8.41
CA ALA A 108 -6.79 -3.36 7.91
C ALA A 108 -5.73 -2.87 8.89
N TYR A 109 -4.72 -3.71 9.11
CA TYR A 109 -3.43 -3.37 9.69
C TYR A 109 -2.44 -3.18 8.55
N ILE A 110 -1.87 -1.98 8.44
CA ILE A 110 -1.00 -1.61 7.33
C ILE A 110 0.39 -1.35 7.89
N ILE A 111 1.39 -2.05 7.37
CA ILE A 111 2.81 -1.87 7.72
C ILE A 111 3.51 -1.28 6.50
N VAL A 112 4.30 -0.23 6.72
CA VAL A 112 5.05 0.48 5.69
C VAL A 112 6.53 0.40 6.06
N PRO A 113 7.30 -0.60 5.60
CA PRO A 113 8.75 -0.61 5.73
C PRO A 113 9.42 0.28 4.65
N ALA A 114 10.70 0.60 4.84
CA ALA A 114 11.43 1.54 3.98
C ALA A 114 12.54 0.83 3.19
N SER A 115 12.30 0.59 1.89
CA SER A 115 13.23 -0.12 1.01
C SER A 115 14.63 0.51 0.89
N TYR A 116 14.76 1.82 1.14
CA TYR A 116 16.02 2.56 1.03
C TYR A 116 16.55 3.07 2.39
N SER A 117 16.06 2.50 3.49
CA SER A 117 16.65 2.66 4.83
C SER A 117 17.46 1.42 5.20
N ALA A 118 18.20 1.48 6.31
CA ALA A 118 18.92 0.32 6.80
C ALA A 118 17.93 -0.68 7.45
N TYR A 119 17.79 -1.86 6.84
CA TYR A 119 16.90 -2.96 7.29
C TYR A 119 17.66 -4.22 7.72
N GLY A 120 18.98 -4.16 7.84
CA GLY A 120 19.81 -5.27 8.32
C GLY A 120 19.49 -5.68 9.76
N LYS A 121 19.93 -6.87 10.18
CA LYS A 121 19.71 -7.34 11.56
C LYS A 121 20.22 -6.32 12.57
N TYR A 122 19.43 -6.05 13.61
CA TYR A 122 19.70 -5.07 14.67
C TYR A 122 19.66 -3.59 14.25
N THR A 123 19.25 -3.28 13.02
CA THR A 123 18.92 -1.89 12.65
C THR A 123 17.62 -1.43 13.33
N PRO A 124 17.39 -0.11 13.47
CA PRO A 124 16.16 0.42 14.05
C PRO A 124 14.89 -0.08 13.35
N GLU A 125 14.87 -0.13 12.02
CA GLU A 125 13.73 -0.64 11.25
C GLU A 125 13.50 -2.14 11.52
N TYR A 126 14.56 -2.95 11.51
CA TYR A 126 14.48 -4.38 11.81
C TYR A 126 13.89 -4.65 13.20
N MET A 127 14.42 -3.97 14.22
CA MET A 127 13.97 -4.13 15.60
C MET A 127 12.53 -3.64 15.78
N TRP A 128 12.17 -2.53 15.14
CA TRP A 128 10.80 -2.03 15.14
C TRP A 128 9.85 -3.04 14.49
N LEU A 129 10.18 -3.56 13.31
CA LEU A 129 9.34 -4.49 12.57
C LEU A 129 9.17 -5.83 13.30
N GLU A 130 10.21 -6.32 13.96
CA GLU A 130 10.15 -7.50 14.84
C GLU A 130 9.11 -7.33 15.96
N GLN A 131 9.03 -6.12 16.54
CA GLN A 131 8.07 -5.77 17.58
C GLN A 131 6.68 -5.41 17.04
N GLU A 132 6.59 -5.07 15.75
CA GLU A 132 5.35 -4.62 15.13
C GLU A 132 4.44 -5.79 14.77
N PHE A 133 5.01 -6.88 14.24
CA PHE A 133 4.22 -8.07 13.86
C PHE A 133 3.38 -8.67 15.01
N PRO A 134 3.92 -8.83 16.25
CA PRO A 134 3.13 -9.34 17.37
C PRO A 134 1.95 -8.45 17.79
N LYS A 135 1.92 -7.17 17.39
CA LYS A 135 0.80 -6.25 17.70
C LYS A 135 -0.43 -6.50 16.81
N VAL A 136 -0.29 -7.26 15.73
CA VAL A 136 -1.37 -7.53 14.78
C VAL A 136 -2.40 -8.46 15.41
N ASN A 137 -3.56 -7.93 15.77
CA ASN A 137 -4.71 -8.70 16.21
C ASN A 137 -5.63 -9.00 15.00
N ARG A 138 -5.59 -10.23 14.48
CA ARG A 138 -6.37 -10.65 13.31
C ARG A 138 -7.88 -10.73 13.54
N THR A 139 -8.34 -10.72 14.79
CA THR A 139 -9.77 -10.62 15.12
C THR A 139 -10.27 -9.18 15.03
N GLU A 140 -9.41 -8.20 15.27
CA GLU A 140 -9.72 -6.76 15.13
C GLU A 140 -9.47 -6.29 13.68
N THR A 141 -8.28 -6.59 13.15
CA THR A 141 -7.82 -6.23 11.81
C THR A 141 -7.51 -7.51 11.03
N PRO A 142 -8.51 -8.13 10.39
CA PRO A 142 -8.33 -9.38 9.66
C PRO A 142 -7.44 -9.26 8.42
N TRP A 143 -7.24 -8.04 7.88
CA TRP A 143 -6.36 -7.79 6.74
C TRP A 143 -5.01 -7.24 7.22
N LEU A 144 -3.91 -7.90 6.86
CA LEU A 144 -2.53 -7.45 7.08
C LEU A 144 -1.91 -7.14 5.72
N ILE A 145 -1.68 -5.85 5.51
CA ILE A 145 -1.21 -5.28 4.24
C ILE A 145 0.17 -4.70 4.47
N VAL A 146 1.08 -4.92 3.53
CA VAL A 146 2.39 -4.27 3.53
C VAL A 146 2.55 -3.38 2.30
N LEU A 147 3.07 -2.17 2.50
CA LEU A 147 3.41 -1.22 1.43
C LEU A 147 4.92 -0.98 1.43
N LEU A 148 5.60 -1.34 0.35
CA LEU A 148 7.04 -1.10 0.19
C LEU A 148 7.34 -0.57 -1.21
N HIS A 149 8.52 -0.03 -1.47
CA HIS A 149 8.81 0.53 -2.79
C HIS A 149 9.36 -0.53 -3.75
N SER A 150 10.49 -1.15 -3.41
CA SER A 150 11.21 -2.07 -4.30
C SER A 150 10.64 -3.50 -4.22
N PRO A 151 10.01 -4.03 -5.28
CA PRO A 151 9.36 -5.32 -5.26
C PRO A 151 10.35 -6.47 -5.07
N TRP A 152 9.98 -7.44 -4.23
CA TRP A 152 10.76 -8.67 -4.02
C TRP A 152 10.54 -9.70 -5.12
N TYR A 153 9.36 -9.67 -5.73
CA TYR A 153 8.98 -10.53 -6.84
C TYR A 153 8.71 -9.65 -8.05
N ASN A 154 9.64 -9.66 -9.00
CA ASN A 154 9.60 -8.86 -10.22
C ASN A 154 10.17 -9.70 -11.37
N SER A 155 9.39 -9.88 -12.44
CA SER A 155 9.83 -10.60 -13.64
C SER A 155 10.23 -9.69 -14.80
N TYR A 156 10.14 -8.37 -14.63
CA TYR A 156 10.69 -7.41 -15.59
C TYR A 156 12.22 -7.32 -15.48
N VAL A 157 12.86 -7.04 -16.61
CA VAL A 157 14.31 -6.81 -16.68
C VAL A 157 14.71 -5.58 -15.86
N TYR A 158 13.87 -4.55 -15.86
CA TYR A 158 14.11 -3.32 -15.12
C TYR A 158 13.93 -3.58 -13.62
N HIS A 159 14.94 -3.21 -12.82
CA HIS A 159 15.02 -3.48 -11.38
C HIS A 159 14.89 -4.98 -11.02
N TYR A 160 15.33 -5.88 -11.92
CA TYR A 160 15.32 -7.31 -11.66
C TYR A 160 16.21 -7.64 -10.44
N MET A 161 15.66 -8.38 -9.47
CA MET A 161 16.34 -8.79 -8.23
C MET A 161 16.82 -7.65 -7.30
N GLU A 162 16.42 -6.40 -7.52
CA GLU A 162 16.82 -5.28 -6.64
C GLU A 162 16.30 -5.44 -5.20
N GLY A 163 15.11 -6.04 -5.03
CA GLY A 163 14.51 -6.29 -3.73
C GLY A 163 15.04 -7.50 -2.96
N GLU A 164 15.99 -8.28 -3.50
CA GLU A 164 16.41 -9.57 -2.94
C GLU A 164 16.99 -9.46 -1.53
N THR A 165 17.77 -8.42 -1.25
CA THR A 165 18.38 -8.21 0.08
C THR A 165 17.33 -8.01 1.16
N MET A 166 16.28 -7.24 0.88
CA MET A 166 15.15 -7.03 1.80
C MET A 166 14.26 -8.28 1.88
N ARG A 167 14.06 -8.98 0.75
CA ARG A 167 13.33 -10.27 0.71
C ARG A 167 13.94 -11.28 1.66
N VAL A 168 15.26 -11.52 1.58
CA VAL A 168 15.96 -12.47 2.46
C VAL A 168 15.78 -12.12 3.95
N MET A 169 15.71 -10.82 4.28
CA MET A 169 15.54 -10.36 5.66
C MET A 169 14.12 -10.52 6.19
N TYR A 170 13.10 -10.17 5.41
CA TYR A 170 11.74 -9.99 5.91
C TYR A 170 10.70 -10.99 5.38
N GLU A 171 10.97 -11.67 4.26
CA GLU A 171 10.06 -12.68 3.73
C GLU A 171 9.71 -13.78 4.74
N PRO A 172 10.66 -14.37 5.50
CA PRO A 172 10.33 -15.38 6.50
C PRO A 172 9.31 -14.86 7.53
N TRP A 173 9.38 -13.57 7.88
CA TRP A 173 8.43 -12.94 8.79
C TRP A 173 7.06 -12.72 8.14
N PHE A 174 7.02 -12.36 6.86
CA PHE A 174 5.76 -12.14 6.15
C PHE A 174 4.99 -13.45 5.99
N ILE A 175 5.71 -14.55 5.69
CA ILE A 175 5.16 -15.90 5.64
C ILE A 175 4.67 -16.33 7.03
N LYS A 176 5.50 -16.16 8.07
CA LYS A 176 5.15 -16.51 9.46
C LYS A 176 3.89 -15.80 9.95
N ASN A 177 3.77 -14.50 9.68
CA ASN A 177 2.64 -13.68 10.11
C ASN A 177 1.47 -13.70 9.12
N LYS A 178 1.55 -14.50 8.05
CA LYS A 178 0.51 -14.67 7.05
C LYS A 178 0.03 -13.32 6.48
N VAL A 179 0.97 -12.47 6.08
CA VAL A 179 0.67 -11.23 5.34
C VAL A 179 -0.20 -11.57 4.13
N ASP A 180 -1.32 -10.86 3.97
CA ASP A 180 -2.31 -11.19 2.94
C ASP A 180 -1.89 -10.65 1.56
N ILE A 181 -1.37 -9.44 1.53
CA ILE A 181 -0.96 -8.75 0.30
C ILE A 181 0.16 -7.76 0.57
N VAL A 182 1.10 -7.69 -0.38
CA VAL A 182 2.16 -6.70 -0.44
C VAL A 182 1.93 -5.86 -1.69
N PHE A 183 1.88 -4.54 -1.54
CA PHE A 183 1.89 -3.61 -2.66
C PHE A 183 3.28 -3.01 -2.81
N ALA A 184 3.78 -3.01 -4.05
CA ALA A 184 5.05 -2.44 -4.41
C ALA A 184 4.93 -1.50 -5.62
N GLY A 185 5.87 -0.57 -5.73
CA GLY A 185 6.01 0.33 -6.88
C GLY A 185 7.29 0.03 -7.63
N HIS A 186 8.08 1.09 -7.89
CA HIS A 186 9.43 1.05 -8.46
C HIS A 186 9.52 0.63 -9.93
N VAL A 187 8.99 -0.54 -10.28
CA VAL A 187 8.87 -0.97 -11.68
C VAL A 187 7.69 -0.26 -12.31
N HIS A 188 7.90 0.44 -13.43
CA HIS A 188 6.88 1.24 -14.13
C HIS A 188 5.90 0.38 -14.95
N SER A 189 5.43 -0.72 -14.37
CA SER A 189 4.56 -1.72 -14.99
C SER A 189 3.61 -2.32 -13.94
N TYR A 190 2.64 -3.10 -14.41
CA TYR A 190 1.79 -3.91 -13.53
C TYR A 190 2.23 -5.37 -13.52
N GLU A 191 2.33 -5.96 -12.34
CA GLU A 191 2.56 -7.38 -12.13
C GLU A 191 1.73 -7.88 -10.93
N ARG A 192 1.25 -9.13 -11.00
CA ARG A 192 0.59 -9.80 -9.88
C ARG A 192 1.14 -11.20 -9.74
N SER A 193 1.79 -11.47 -8.61
CA SER A 193 2.36 -12.78 -8.31
C SER A 193 1.30 -13.78 -7.85
N VAL A 194 1.70 -15.06 -7.83
CA VAL A 194 0.99 -16.12 -7.13
C VAL A 194 1.45 -16.17 -5.66
N ARG A 195 0.63 -16.78 -4.80
CA ARG A 195 1.01 -16.97 -3.40
C ARG A 195 2.23 -17.88 -3.31
N GLN A 196 3.32 -17.34 -2.77
CA GLN A 196 4.54 -18.09 -2.49
C GLN A 196 4.32 -18.90 -1.21
N GLN A 197 3.91 -20.17 -1.35
CA GLN A 197 3.87 -21.12 -0.25
C GLN A 197 5.23 -21.82 -0.16
N LEU A 198 6.19 -21.23 0.56
CA LEU A 198 7.39 -21.94 0.95
C LEU A 198 7.22 -22.44 2.39
N THR A 199 6.67 -23.65 2.50
CA THR A 199 6.71 -24.46 3.73
C THR A 199 8.11 -25.08 3.79
N PHE A 200 9.03 -24.47 4.54
CA PHE A 200 10.26 -25.16 4.94
C PHE A 200 9.98 -25.85 6.29
N PHE A 201 10.11 -27.18 6.31
CA PHE A 201 10.13 -28.00 7.52
C PHE A 201 11.49 -27.89 8.21
#